data_AF-A0A0F9AXS3-F1
#
_entry.id   AF-A0A0F9AXS3-F1
#
_cell.length_a   1.000
_cell.length_b   1.000
_cell.length_c   1.000
_cell.angle_alpha   90.00
_cell.angle_beta   90.00
_cell.angle_gamma   90.00
#
_symmetry.space_group_name_H-M   'P 1'
#
loop_
_entity.id
_entity.type
_entity.pdbx_description
1 polymer ?
#
loop_
_entity_poly.entity_id
_entity_poly.type
_entity_poly.pdbx_seq_one_letter_code
_entity_poly.pdbx_strand_id
1 'polypeptide(L)'
;MAGRTVSKYFNFVVDDTNGTIRDIAVYTISIVGIVYEEQDLTALADKVTGAMSNMPDAPIEITGPFSNLGAQNASGSGNAAAYTGSHTVLEPIHKKVQALTLDCQFGIQRVWTTNDPQFGISMITGSKGYLCVNYNVDPAAMVYSAKFVLFPGSPKPAWGTAAET
;
A
#
# COMPACT_ATOMS: atom_id res chain seq x y z
N MET A 1 -25.06 -4.87 -15.01
CA MET A 1 -25.11 -5.47 -13.66
C MET A 1 -23.75 -5.21 -13.01
N ALA A 2 -23.68 -4.41 -11.95
CA ALA A 2 -22.43 -4.11 -11.26
C ALA A 2 -22.01 -5.31 -10.41
N GLY A 3 -20.90 -5.94 -10.76
CA GLY A 3 -20.34 -7.05 -10.01
C GLY A 3 -19.94 -6.61 -8.60
N ARG A 4 -20.17 -7.46 -7.60
CA ARG A 4 -19.76 -7.19 -6.21
C ARG A 4 -18.25 -7.42 -6.08
N THR A 5 -17.54 -6.43 -5.57
CA THR A 5 -16.16 -6.59 -5.08
C THR A 5 -16.20 -7.37 -3.76
N VAL A 6 -15.33 -8.35 -3.61
CA VAL A 6 -15.17 -9.13 -2.38
C VAL A 6 -13.69 -9.14 -2.01
N SER A 7 -13.40 -9.24 -0.70
CA SER A 7 -12.03 -9.13 -0.17
C SER A 7 -11.03 -10.10 -0.80
N LYS A 8 -11.49 -11.26 -1.28
CA LYS A 8 -10.64 -12.24 -1.99
C LYS A 8 -10.07 -11.76 -3.34
N TYR A 9 -10.62 -10.68 -3.93
CA TYR A 9 -10.13 -10.10 -5.19
C TYR A 9 -9.33 -8.82 -4.98
N PHE A 10 -9.03 -8.48 -3.73
CA PHE A 10 -8.12 -7.41 -3.40
C PHE A 10 -6.67 -7.89 -3.56
N ASN A 11 -5.83 -7.05 -4.15
CA ASN A 11 -4.40 -7.28 -4.24
C ASN A 11 -3.64 -6.05 -3.77
N PHE A 12 -2.65 -6.26 -2.90
CA PHE A 12 -1.77 -5.21 -2.42
C PHE A 12 -0.40 -5.42 -3.05
N VAL A 13 0.06 -4.39 -3.73
CA VAL A 13 1.20 -4.47 -4.62
C VAL A 13 2.19 -3.39 -4.23
N VAL A 14 3.45 -3.77 -4.05
CA VAL A 14 4.52 -2.83 -3.67
C VAL A 14 5.80 -3.19 -4.39
N ASP A 15 6.56 -2.18 -4.76
CA ASP A 15 7.90 -2.35 -5.30
C ASP A 15 8.90 -2.81 -4.23
N ASP A 16 9.83 -3.69 -4.63
CA ASP A 16 10.97 -4.06 -3.81
C ASP A 16 12.16 -3.10 -4.02
N THR A 17 13.24 -3.31 -3.26
CA THR A 17 14.42 -2.44 -3.37
C THR A 17 15.12 -2.49 -4.73
N ASN A 18 14.77 -3.45 -5.59
CA ASN A 18 15.36 -3.67 -6.90
C ASN A 18 14.46 -3.18 -8.06
N GLY A 19 13.36 -2.48 -7.78
CA GLY A 19 12.46 -2.01 -8.83
C GLY A 19 11.55 -3.10 -9.39
N THR A 20 11.39 -4.22 -8.68
CA THR A 20 10.44 -5.25 -9.07
C THR A 20 9.17 -5.20 -8.22
N ILE A 21 8.04 -5.07 -8.90
CA ILE A 21 6.71 -5.10 -8.29
C ILE A 21 6.38 -6.48 -7.70
N ARG A 22 5.93 -6.50 -6.44
CA ARG A 22 5.58 -7.70 -5.67
C ARG A 22 4.16 -7.66 -5.14
N ASP A 23 3.46 -8.78 -5.29
CA ASP A 23 2.17 -9.02 -4.65
C ASP A 23 2.37 -9.49 -3.20
N ILE A 24 1.76 -8.80 -2.24
CA ILE A 24 1.85 -9.12 -0.81
C ILE A 24 0.53 -9.68 -0.32
N ALA A 25 0.60 -10.78 0.43
CA ALA A 25 -0.57 -11.35 1.09
C ALA A 25 -0.99 -10.47 2.28
N VAL A 26 -2.23 -9.99 2.24
CA VAL A 26 -2.81 -9.08 3.25
C VAL A 26 -4.13 -9.67 3.78
N TYR A 27 -4.32 -9.63 5.09
CA TYR A 27 -5.58 -9.99 5.77
C TYR A 27 -6.47 -8.77 5.95
N THR A 28 -5.87 -7.66 6.38
CA THR A 28 -6.58 -6.40 6.60
C THR A 28 -5.76 -5.24 6.09
N ILE A 29 -6.46 -4.25 5.56
CA ILE A 29 -5.92 -2.96 5.16
C ILE A 29 -6.72 -1.87 5.86
N SER A 30 -6.04 -0.78 6.24
CA SER A 30 -6.69 0.43 6.71
C SER A 30 -7.50 1.10 5.59
N ILE A 31 -8.11 2.24 5.88
CA ILE A 31 -8.79 3.03 4.86
C ILE A 31 -7.81 3.37 3.74
N VAL A 32 -8.14 2.96 2.52
CA VAL A 32 -7.42 3.34 1.30
C VAL A 32 -8.02 4.64 0.81
N GLY A 33 -7.24 5.72 0.91
CA GLY A 33 -7.71 7.04 0.55
C GLY A 33 -6.79 8.12 1.06
N ILE A 34 -7.22 9.35 0.86
CA ILE A 34 -6.42 10.53 1.18
C ILE A 34 -7.02 11.17 2.40
N VAL A 35 -6.17 11.41 3.38
CA VAL A 35 -6.53 12.07 4.64
C VAL A 35 -6.04 13.50 4.52
N TYR A 36 -6.98 14.44 4.63
CA TYR A 36 -6.68 15.85 4.81
C TYR A 36 -6.75 16.14 6.30
N GLU A 37 -5.77 16.85 6.84
CA GLU A 37 -5.92 17.43 8.18
C GLU A 37 -6.99 18.53 8.12
N GLU A 38 -8.00 18.44 9.00
CA GLU A 38 -8.94 19.54 9.21
C GLU A 38 -8.20 20.65 9.97
N GLN A 39 -8.08 21.83 9.36
CA GLN A 39 -7.50 23.00 10.03
C GLN A 39 -8.62 23.95 10.45
N ASP A 40 -8.77 24.18 11.75
CA ASP A 40 -9.50 25.33 12.27
C ASP A 40 -8.64 26.58 12.03
N LEU A 41 -9.11 27.45 11.15
CA LEU A 41 -8.39 28.63 10.68
C LEU A 41 -8.63 29.81 11.64
N THR A 42 -8.28 29.66 12.92
CA THR A 42 -8.40 30.73 13.92
C THR A 42 -7.16 30.88 14.82
N ALA A 43 -5.98 31.18 14.24
CA ALA A 43 -4.94 31.97 14.91
C ALA A 43 -3.85 32.46 13.93
N LEU A 44 -3.94 33.74 13.54
CA LEU A 44 -2.83 34.51 12.97
C LEU A 44 -1.79 34.75 14.09
N ALA A 45 -0.53 34.41 13.86
CA ALA A 45 0.63 34.63 14.75
C ALA A 45 0.77 33.66 15.92
N ASP A 46 1.50 32.55 15.71
CA ASP A 46 2.83 32.35 16.32
C ASP A 46 3.39 30.98 15.88
N LYS A 47 4.50 31.02 15.15
CA LYS A 47 5.55 30.00 15.05
C LYS A 47 5.17 28.52 15.33
N VAL A 48 4.59 27.82 14.35
CA VAL A 48 4.44 26.34 14.42
C VAL A 48 5.52 25.65 13.60
N THR A 49 6.40 24.94 14.30
CA THR A 49 7.32 23.95 13.75
C THR A 49 6.55 22.82 13.06
N GLY A 50 6.53 22.82 11.73
CA GLY A 50 6.58 21.61 10.90
C GLY A 50 5.40 20.65 10.94
N ALA A 51 4.21 21.11 10.53
CA ALA A 51 3.28 20.31 9.71
C ALA A 51 2.81 21.24 8.59
N MET A 52 3.16 20.95 7.35
CA MET A 52 2.79 21.80 6.22
C MET A 52 1.31 21.58 5.90
N SER A 53 0.47 22.57 6.21
CA SER A 53 -0.90 22.66 5.70
C SER A 53 -0.88 22.50 4.16
N ASN A 54 -1.77 21.68 3.61
CA ASN A 54 -1.89 21.25 2.19
C ASN A 54 -1.02 20.10 1.68
N MET A 55 -0.33 19.32 2.52
CA MET A 55 0.21 18.04 2.06
C MET A 55 -0.83 16.93 2.31
N PRO A 56 -1.52 16.41 1.26
CA PRO A 56 -2.39 15.25 1.42
C PRO A 56 -1.54 14.08 1.88
N ASP A 57 -1.81 13.57 3.08
CA ASP A 57 -1.23 12.30 3.52
C ASP A 57 -2.16 11.16 3.09
N ALA A 58 -1.60 9.98 2.91
CA ALA A 58 -2.35 8.78 2.57
C ALA A 58 -1.75 7.59 3.33
N PRO A 59 -1.78 7.59 4.67
CA PRO A 59 -1.18 6.51 5.44
C PRO A 59 -1.96 5.21 5.19
N ILE A 60 -1.23 4.14 4.84
CA ILE A 60 -1.80 2.81 4.63
C ILE A 60 -1.16 1.86 5.62
N GLU A 61 -1.99 1.20 6.42
CA GLU A 61 -1.57 0.15 7.35
C GLU A 61 -2.12 -1.18 6.87
N ILE A 62 -1.24 -2.18 6.82
CA ILE A 62 -1.60 -3.54 6.41
C ILE A 62 -1.17 -4.54 7.47
N THR A 63 -1.94 -5.61 7.59
CA THR A 63 -1.54 -6.80 8.34
C THR A 63 -1.72 -8.04 7.49
N GLY A 64 -0.92 -9.07 7.74
CA GLY A 64 -1.00 -10.31 6.97
C GLY A 64 -0.12 -11.42 7.54
N PRO A 65 -0.11 -12.59 6.89
CA PRO A 65 0.70 -13.70 7.34
C PRO A 65 2.19 -13.44 7.10
N PHE A 66 3.03 -13.83 8.06
CA PHE A 66 4.48 -13.75 7.93
C PHE A 66 5.02 -14.57 6.75
N SER A 67 4.42 -15.75 6.53
CA SER A 67 4.71 -16.63 5.39
C SER A 67 3.55 -16.66 4.40
N ASN A 68 3.89 -16.60 3.12
CA ASN A 68 2.98 -16.67 1.99
C ASN A 68 2.74 -18.11 1.50
N LEU A 69 3.33 -19.15 2.11
CA LEU A 69 3.13 -20.56 1.68
C LEU A 69 1.63 -20.94 1.61
N GLY A 70 0.84 -20.50 2.60
CA GLY A 70 -0.60 -20.77 2.62
C GLY A 70 -1.37 -20.04 1.52
N ALA A 71 -0.95 -18.81 1.18
CA ALA A 71 -1.59 -17.99 0.15
C ALA A 71 -1.15 -18.39 -1.27
N GLN A 72 0.10 -18.84 -1.46
CA GLN A 72 0.60 -19.44 -2.70
C GLN A 72 -0.13 -20.75 -3.04
N ASN A 73 -0.47 -21.57 -2.04
CA ASN A 73 -1.27 -22.77 -2.27
C ASN A 73 -2.69 -22.43 -2.77
N ALA A 74 -3.26 -21.29 -2.35
CA ALA A 74 -4.56 -20.81 -2.84
C ALA A 74 -4.49 -20.24 -4.27
N SER A 75 -3.37 -19.61 -4.66
CA SER A 75 -3.17 -19.07 -6.02
C SER A 75 -3.05 -20.16 -7.08
N GLY A 76 -2.61 -21.37 -6.72
CA GLY A 76 -2.61 -22.55 -7.60
C GLY A 76 -3.99 -22.96 -8.13
N SER A 77 -5.07 -22.48 -7.53
CA SER A 77 -6.45 -22.68 -8.01
C SER A 77 -6.95 -21.60 -8.99
N GLY A 78 -6.13 -20.60 -9.33
CA GLY A 78 -6.51 -19.46 -10.18
C GLY A 78 -7.47 -18.45 -9.52
N ASN A 79 -7.76 -18.62 -8.23
CA ASN A 79 -8.70 -17.77 -7.48
C ASN A 79 -8.03 -16.59 -6.73
N ALA A 80 -6.70 -16.49 -6.74
CA ALA A 80 -5.92 -15.46 -6.04
C ALA A 80 -4.57 -15.20 -6.76
N ALA A 81 -3.97 -14.03 -6.53
CA ALA A 81 -2.67 -13.64 -7.09
C ALA A 81 -1.51 -14.50 -6.51
N ALA A 82 -0.44 -14.70 -7.28
CA ALA A 82 0.73 -15.45 -6.85
C ALA A 82 1.61 -14.58 -5.92
N TYR A 83 1.40 -14.69 -4.61
CA TYR A 83 2.06 -13.81 -3.65
C TYR A 83 3.57 -14.10 -3.49
N THR A 84 4.35 -13.03 -3.37
CA THR A 84 5.76 -13.06 -2.96
C THR A 84 5.87 -13.02 -1.43
N GLY A 85 6.97 -13.50 -0.86
CA GLY A 85 7.12 -13.62 0.60
C GLY A 85 7.03 -12.27 1.31
N SER A 86 6.01 -12.08 2.15
CA SER A 86 5.77 -10.80 2.84
C SER A 86 6.99 -10.35 3.64
N HIS A 87 7.64 -11.26 4.37
CA HIS A 87 8.87 -10.93 5.11
C HIS A 87 10.04 -10.58 4.18
N THR A 88 10.25 -11.35 3.11
CA THR A 88 11.36 -11.13 2.17
C THR A 88 11.26 -9.83 1.39
N VAL A 89 10.08 -9.23 1.32
CA VAL A 89 9.85 -7.93 0.67
C VAL A 89 9.80 -6.80 1.70
N LEU A 90 9.02 -6.96 2.77
CA LEU A 90 8.75 -5.88 3.73
C LEU A 90 9.93 -5.59 4.66
N GLU A 91 10.73 -6.58 5.05
CA GLU A 91 11.90 -6.38 5.90
C GLU A 91 12.99 -5.56 5.18
N PRO A 92 13.36 -5.87 3.92
CA PRO A 92 14.39 -5.10 3.23
C PRO A 92 14.00 -3.66 2.88
N ILE A 93 12.70 -3.34 2.77
CA ILE A 93 12.23 -1.98 2.48
C ILE A 93 11.95 -1.17 3.75
N HIS A 94 11.85 -1.82 4.91
CA HIS A 94 11.53 -1.17 6.18
C HIS A 94 12.58 -0.13 6.56
N LYS A 95 12.12 1.08 6.89
CA LYS A 95 12.93 2.25 7.28
C LYS A 95 13.97 2.67 6.24
N LYS A 96 13.86 2.20 5.00
CA LYS A 96 14.62 2.77 3.90
C LYS A 96 14.01 4.09 3.47
N VAL A 97 14.86 4.98 2.96
CA VAL A 97 14.46 6.29 2.43
C VAL A 97 14.17 6.25 0.93
N GLN A 98 14.18 5.07 0.32
CA GLN A 98 13.83 4.87 -1.07
C GLN A 98 12.32 4.89 -1.21
N ALA A 99 11.80 5.82 -2.03
CA ALA A 99 10.39 5.84 -2.36
C ALA A 99 10.03 4.64 -3.25
N LEU A 100 8.88 4.02 -2.98
CA LEU A 100 8.40 2.80 -3.63
C LEU A 100 7.12 3.07 -4.42
N THR A 101 6.93 2.35 -5.52
CA THR A 101 5.61 2.19 -6.14
C THR A 101 4.71 1.40 -5.19
N LEU A 102 3.46 1.84 -5.02
CA LEU A 102 2.45 1.13 -4.25
C LEU A 102 1.12 1.20 -5.00
N ASP A 103 0.45 0.05 -5.08
CA ASP A 103 -0.83 -0.09 -5.77
C ASP A 103 -1.79 -0.99 -4.95
N CYS A 104 -2.97 -0.44 -4.66
CA CYS A 104 -4.09 -1.14 -4.04
C CYS A 104 -5.13 -1.46 -5.12
N GLN A 105 -5.18 -2.73 -5.53
CA GLN A 105 -5.97 -3.19 -6.66
C GLN A 105 -7.26 -3.87 -6.21
N PHE A 106 -8.39 -3.46 -6.77
CA PHE A 106 -9.72 -3.97 -6.41
C PHE A 106 -10.38 -4.70 -7.57
N GLY A 107 -10.19 -6.03 -7.64
CA GLY A 107 -10.81 -6.85 -8.68
C GLY A 107 -12.33 -7.01 -8.53
N ILE A 108 -13.05 -6.98 -9.66
CA ILE A 108 -14.51 -7.10 -9.70
C ILE A 108 -14.88 -8.50 -10.20
N GLN A 109 -15.42 -9.35 -9.32
CA GLN A 109 -15.80 -10.75 -9.61
C GLN A 109 -14.68 -11.71 -10.04
N ARG A 110 -13.45 -11.21 -10.18
CA ARG A 110 -12.23 -11.93 -10.57
C ARG A 110 -11.02 -11.20 -10.01
N VAL A 111 -9.84 -11.82 -10.13
CA VAL A 111 -8.55 -11.15 -9.90
C VAL A 111 -8.51 -9.86 -10.73
N TRP A 112 -7.91 -8.82 -10.15
CA TRP A 112 -7.83 -7.51 -10.79
C TRP A 112 -7.27 -7.60 -12.21
N THR A 113 -7.87 -6.84 -13.11
CA THR A 113 -7.47 -6.70 -14.51
C THR A 113 -7.48 -5.22 -14.89
N THR A 114 -6.76 -4.84 -15.95
CA THR A 114 -6.85 -3.48 -16.49
C THR A 114 -8.31 -3.10 -16.71
N ASN A 115 -8.66 -1.86 -16.33
CA ASN A 115 -10.02 -1.32 -16.25
C ASN A 115 -10.75 -1.56 -14.92
N ASP A 116 -10.22 -2.40 -14.02
CA ASP A 116 -10.72 -2.50 -12.65
C ASP A 116 -10.14 -1.37 -11.77
N PRO A 117 -10.87 -0.91 -10.73
CA PRO A 117 -10.41 0.17 -9.86
C PRO A 117 -9.09 -0.16 -9.16
N GLN A 118 -8.20 0.83 -9.10
CA GLN A 118 -7.01 0.80 -8.27
C GLN A 118 -6.78 2.14 -7.57
N PHE A 119 -6.04 2.13 -6.46
CA PHE A 119 -5.53 3.33 -5.82
C PHE A 119 -4.03 3.19 -5.53
N GLY A 120 -3.23 4.12 -6.05
CA GLY A 120 -1.80 3.99 -5.92
C GLY A 120 -1.01 5.18 -6.44
N ILE A 121 0.30 4.95 -6.50
CA ILE A 121 1.29 5.85 -7.07
C ILE A 121 2.46 5.06 -7.63
N SER A 122 2.76 5.29 -8.90
CA SER A 122 3.97 4.86 -9.58
C SER A 122 5.18 5.65 -9.08
N MET A 123 6.32 4.99 -8.89
CA MET A 123 7.58 5.65 -8.58
C MET A 123 8.05 6.42 -9.82
N ILE A 124 7.76 7.72 -9.86
CA ILE A 124 8.15 8.58 -10.99
C ILE A 124 9.65 8.91 -10.94
N THR A 125 10.21 9.01 -9.73
CA THR A 125 11.65 9.20 -9.44
C THR A 125 11.92 8.62 -8.06
N GLY A 126 13.14 8.17 -7.73
CA GLY A 126 13.49 7.55 -6.43
C GLY A 126 13.27 8.42 -5.17
N SER A 127 12.57 9.55 -5.30
CA SER A 127 12.15 10.47 -4.25
C SER A 127 10.65 10.81 -4.33
N LYS A 128 9.83 9.99 -5.02
CA LYS A 128 8.38 10.16 -5.18
C LYS A 128 7.69 8.79 -5.10
N GLY A 129 6.83 8.58 -4.11
CA GLY A 129 6.18 7.30 -3.83
C GLY A 129 5.90 7.09 -2.34
N TYR A 130 5.80 5.83 -1.92
CA TYR A 130 5.58 5.45 -0.52
C TYR A 130 6.86 5.03 0.20
N LEU A 131 6.85 5.15 1.52
CA LEU A 131 7.88 4.69 2.44
C LEU A 131 7.30 3.68 3.42
N CYS A 132 7.95 2.53 3.59
CA CYS A 132 7.65 1.60 4.67
C CYS A 132 8.29 2.09 5.97
N VAL A 133 7.52 2.78 6.82
CA VAL A 133 8.02 3.39 8.06
C VAL A 133 8.03 2.44 9.25
N ASN A 134 7.21 1.39 9.19
CA ASN A 134 7.14 0.39 10.24
C ASN A 134 6.93 -1.00 9.65
N TYR A 135 7.63 -1.98 10.19
CA TYR A 135 7.41 -3.40 9.95
C TYR A 135 7.70 -4.16 11.23
N ASN A 136 6.65 -4.74 11.82
CA ASN A 136 6.73 -5.52 13.05
C ASN A 136 6.12 -6.90 12.81
N VAL A 137 6.68 -7.92 13.46
CA VAL A 137 6.20 -9.31 13.39
C VAL A 137 5.85 -9.78 14.79
N ASP A 138 4.64 -10.32 14.93
CA ASP A 138 4.25 -11.07 16.13
C ASP A 138 4.62 -12.56 15.94
N PRO A 139 5.65 -13.07 16.63
CA PRO A 139 6.08 -14.45 16.50
C PRO A 139 5.09 -15.46 17.12
N ALA A 140 4.17 -15.02 17.99
CA ALA A 140 3.16 -15.89 18.58
C ALA A 140 2.01 -16.15 17.60
N ALA A 141 1.57 -15.12 16.88
CA ALA A 141 0.51 -15.22 15.88
C ALA A 141 1.03 -15.52 14.46
N MET A 142 2.34 -15.35 14.21
CA MET A 142 2.94 -15.38 12.88
C MET A 142 2.30 -14.39 11.89
N VAL A 143 1.94 -13.21 12.41
CA VAL A 143 1.31 -12.11 11.67
C VAL A 143 2.25 -10.91 11.67
N TYR A 144 2.36 -10.24 10.53
CA TYR A 144 3.07 -8.96 10.42
C TYR A 144 2.10 -7.78 10.46
N SER A 145 2.62 -6.62 10.85
CA SER A 145 2.00 -5.31 10.68
C SER A 145 2.99 -4.38 10.00
N ALA A 146 2.56 -3.72 8.93
CA ALA A 146 3.37 -2.74 8.21
C ALA A 146 2.61 -1.42 8.03
N LYS A 147 3.35 -0.31 8.04
CA LYS A 147 2.81 1.04 7.81
C LYS A 147 3.56 1.73 6.69
N PHE A 148 2.79 2.27 5.76
CA PHE A 148 3.25 3.05 4.63
C PHE A 148 2.78 4.50 4.75
N VAL A 149 3.67 5.43 4.43
CA VAL A 149 3.36 6.87 4.34
C VAL A 149 3.97 7.44 3.07
N LEU A 150 3.46 8.58 2.62
CA LEU A 150 4.01 9.23 1.43
C LEU A 150 5.41 9.80 1.69
N PHE A 151 6.32 9.58 0.74
CA PHE A 151 7.60 10.27 0.74
C PHE A 151 7.35 11.79 0.61
N PRO A 152 8.01 12.65 1.42
CA PRO A 152 7.78 14.09 1.39
C PRO A 152 7.89 14.71 -0.01
N GLY A 153 6.85 15.44 -0.42
CA GLY A 153 6.77 16.08 -1.73
C GLY A 153 6.45 15.13 -2.89
N SER A 154 6.01 13.90 -2.62
CA SER A 154 5.40 13.03 -3.63
C SER A 154 4.12 13.64 -4.19
N PRO A 155 3.76 13.37 -5.45
CA PRO A 155 2.42 13.67 -5.90
C PRO A 155 1.40 12.87 -5.08
N LYS A 156 0.18 13.39 -5.02
CA LYS A 156 -0.95 12.74 -4.37
C LYS A 156 -1.27 11.42 -5.09
N PRO A 157 -1.37 10.28 -4.39
CA PRO A 157 -1.90 9.03 -4.95
C PRO A 157 -3.29 9.24 -5.54
N ALA A 158 -3.62 8.52 -6.59
CA ALA A 158 -4.85 8.72 -7.32
C ALA A 158 -5.64 7.41 -7.47
N TRP A 159 -6.95 7.56 -7.64
CA TRP A 159 -7.78 6.48 -8.13
C TRP A 159 -7.60 6.36 -9.63
N GLY A 160 -7.42 5.14 -10.11
CA GLY A 160 -7.18 4.84 -11.51
C GLY A 160 -7.74 3.48 -11.92
N THR A 161 -7.38 3.07 -13.11
CA THR A 161 -7.78 1.77 -13.70
C THR A 161 -6.65 1.05 -14.43
N ALA A 162 -5.46 1.65 -14.44
CA ALA A 162 -4.22 1.05 -14.94
C ALA A 162 -3.32 0.72 -13.75
N ALA A 163 -2.54 -0.36 -13.85
CA ALA A 163 -1.59 -0.72 -12.80
C ALA A 163 -0.54 0.37 -12.63
N GLU A 164 -0.14 0.64 -11.40
CA GLU A 164 1.03 1.47 -11.15
C GLU A 164 2.31 0.70 -11.53
N THR A 165 3.32 1.43 -11.98
CA THR A 165 4.59 0.89 -12.47
C THR A 165 5.78 1.43 -11.73
#